data_AF-A0A524H5N4-F1
#
_entry.id   AF-A0A524H5N4-F1
#
_cell.length_a   1.000
_cell.length_b   1.000
_cell.length_c   1.000
_cell.angle_alpha   90.00
_cell.angle_beta   90.00
_cell.angle_gamma   90.00
#
_symmetry.space_group_name_H-M   'P 1'
#
loop_
_entity.id
_entity.type
_entity.pdbx_description
1 polymer ?
#
loop_
_entity_poly.entity_id
_entity_poly.type
_entity_poly.pdbx_seq_one_letter_code
_entity_poly.pdbx_strand_id
1 'polypeptide(L)'
;MDLQFTAKPTSMGEVIGHMFNLPPLSGGIGGGTHPQILKGVTASGRCKCVGDDKCGGGKIYEVCFNTQKDCKKAQKDLDDICNNNNEMKAKCTRPKCYYRHGKPTCPDNCEPGTIIPMFSPLMIVSETKFSAPDGSANTRTDVGVGENVTFKGSVAGNWTATDGTPRILDNNNEFSWTAPNRAATVTIKLTVGNNEESILMNVIEPDGITATKKNEISYPAGTQGAGMKLIFNYHPKKISFGNVEAKEVSGPASDIRGYYKMHGMPHYHNSGDTFFSIGEDNKLKNAEDTAAQSGYPKDWSDGRFEWIIPNKFQVKTEGGDGKKFTKVTQAFSIDGTGKTRITKAGESVERSP
;
A
#
# COMPACT_ATOMS: atom_id res chain seq x y z
N MET A 1 3.23 -30.46 26.91
CA MET A 1 3.15 -29.26 27.77
C MET A 1 2.30 -28.26 27.00
N ASP A 2 0.99 -28.39 27.16
CA ASP A 2 -0.02 -27.58 26.48
C ASP A 2 -0.49 -26.47 27.42
N LEU A 3 -0.43 -25.22 26.96
CA LEU A 3 -1.08 -24.08 27.61
C LEU A 3 -2.25 -23.64 26.73
N GLN A 4 -3.44 -24.13 27.10
CA GLN A 4 -4.72 -23.61 26.63
C GLN A 4 -5.10 -22.38 27.46
N PHE A 5 -5.36 -21.26 26.81
CA PHE A 5 -6.09 -20.13 27.42
C PHE A 5 -7.49 -20.07 26.83
N THR A 6 -8.47 -20.52 27.62
CA THR A 6 -9.90 -20.30 27.39
C THR A 6 -10.34 -19.03 28.10
N ALA A 7 -10.76 -18.01 27.35
CA ALA A 7 -11.52 -16.89 27.89
C ALA A 7 -13.01 -17.07 27.51
N LYS A 8 -13.87 -17.13 28.52
CA LYS A 8 -15.34 -17.01 28.39
C LYS A 8 -15.82 -15.72 29.07
N PRO A 9 -16.97 -15.17 28.64
CA PRO A 9 -17.32 -13.77 28.79
C PRO A 9 -18.10 -13.49 30.08
N THR A 10 -18.03 -12.25 30.57
CA THR A 10 -18.85 -11.76 31.70
C THR A 10 -19.91 -10.79 31.18
N SER A 11 -21.17 -11.08 31.49
CA SER A 11 -22.35 -10.33 31.07
C SER A 11 -22.67 -9.13 31.98
N MET A 12 -23.44 -8.19 31.42
CA MET A 12 -24.16 -7.11 32.11
C MET A 12 -25.16 -7.63 33.15
N GLY A 13 -25.34 -6.89 34.25
CA GLY A 13 -26.53 -6.97 35.09
C GLY A 13 -26.32 -6.65 36.58
N GLU A 14 -26.68 -5.42 36.97
CA GLU A 14 -27.21 -4.98 38.29
C GLU A 14 -26.47 -5.24 39.61
N VAL A 15 -26.09 -4.16 40.31
CA VAL A 15 -26.37 -3.97 41.76
C VAL A 15 -26.63 -2.48 42.04
N ILE A 16 -27.82 -2.19 42.56
CA ILE A 16 -28.24 -0.94 43.21
C ILE A 16 -27.81 -1.01 44.70
N GLY A 17 -27.32 0.09 45.28
CA GLY A 17 -27.38 0.25 46.74
C GLY A 17 -26.36 1.19 47.37
N HIS A 18 -26.88 2.31 47.89
CA HIS A 18 -26.36 3.10 49.02
C HIS A 18 -25.09 3.94 48.86
N MET A 19 -25.26 5.27 48.83
CA MET A 19 -24.90 6.16 49.96
C MET A 19 -25.29 7.61 49.64
N PHE A 20 -26.48 8.04 50.08
CA PHE A 20 -26.82 9.45 50.26
C PHE A 20 -26.78 9.76 51.76
N ASN A 21 -25.82 10.57 52.18
CA ASN A 21 -25.83 11.25 53.48
C ASN A 21 -26.50 12.62 53.28
N LEU A 22 -27.69 12.80 53.85
CA LEU A 22 -28.34 14.11 54.00
C LEU A 22 -28.19 14.59 55.45
N PRO A 23 -27.75 15.84 55.70
CA PRO A 23 -27.94 16.52 56.98
C PRO A 23 -29.36 17.15 57.09
N PRO A 24 -29.80 17.51 58.31
CA PRO A 24 -31.20 17.77 58.59
C PRO A 24 -31.68 19.14 58.11
N LEU A 25 -32.95 19.18 57.71
CA LEU A 25 -33.74 20.38 57.47
C LEU A 25 -33.94 21.15 58.78
N SER A 26 -33.43 22.39 58.84
CA SER A 26 -33.93 23.41 59.77
C SER A 26 -34.83 24.37 59.00
N GLY A 27 -36.04 24.55 59.53
CA GLY A 27 -37.05 25.44 58.98
C GLY A 27 -36.69 26.91 59.18
N GLY A 28 -37.05 27.71 58.19
CA GLY A 28 -37.00 29.16 58.24
C GLY A 28 -37.98 29.75 57.23
N ILE A 29 -39.20 30.00 57.68
CA ILE A 29 -40.21 30.80 56.98
C ILE A 29 -39.73 32.26 57.04
N GLY A 30 -39.55 32.91 55.89
CA GLY A 30 -39.18 34.33 55.83
C GLY A 30 -39.13 34.84 54.39
N GLY A 31 -40.03 35.76 54.06
CA GLY A 31 -40.30 36.23 52.71
C GLY A 31 -39.13 36.91 51.99
N GLY A 32 -39.21 36.88 50.66
CA GLY A 32 -38.30 37.60 49.79
C GLY A 32 -38.23 36.96 48.41
N THR A 33 -39.28 37.09 47.60
CA THR A 33 -39.23 36.77 46.17
C THR A 33 -38.35 37.79 45.45
N HIS A 34 -37.04 37.65 45.58
CA HIS A 34 -36.11 38.11 44.56
C HIS A 34 -36.06 37.05 43.47
N PRO A 35 -36.33 37.37 42.19
CA PRO A 35 -36.11 36.43 41.11
C PRO A 35 -34.63 36.06 41.14
N GLN A 36 -34.32 34.78 41.41
CA GLN A 36 -32.99 34.26 41.14
C GLN A 36 -32.70 34.56 39.67
N ILE A 37 -31.75 35.45 39.41
CA ILE A 37 -31.28 35.75 38.08
C ILE A 37 -30.73 34.43 37.53
N LEU A 38 -31.51 33.80 36.66
CA LEU A 38 -31.28 32.47 36.11
C LEU A 38 -30.07 32.57 35.18
N LYS A 39 -28.89 32.11 35.64
CA LYS A 39 -27.71 31.97 34.77
C LYS A 39 -28.08 31.07 33.58
N GLY A 40 -27.74 31.53 32.36
CA GLY A 40 -28.03 30.83 31.11
C GLY A 40 -27.37 29.44 31.04
N VAL A 41 -27.97 28.53 30.28
CA VAL A 41 -27.40 27.22 29.97
C VAL A 41 -26.77 27.30 28.58
N THR A 42 -25.61 26.71 28.40
CA THR A 42 -24.86 26.69 27.15
C THR A 42 -25.13 25.41 26.36
N ALA A 43 -25.12 25.53 25.04
CA ALA A 43 -25.32 24.45 24.09
C ALA A 43 -24.35 24.59 22.92
N SER A 44 -24.05 23.50 22.25
CA SER A 44 -23.30 23.49 21.00
C SER A 44 -24.11 22.85 19.88
N GLY A 45 -23.77 23.17 18.63
CA GLY A 45 -24.38 22.55 17.47
C GLY A 45 -23.55 22.75 16.22
N ARG A 46 -23.90 22.03 15.15
CA ARG A 46 -23.15 22.07 13.89
C ARG A 46 -23.94 22.84 12.85
N CYS A 47 -23.35 23.85 12.22
CA CYS A 47 -23.88 24.56 11.06
C CYS A 47 -23.09 24.16 9.80
N LYS A 48 -23.76 23.61 8.79
CA LYS A 48 -23.15 23.27 7.48
C LYS A 48 -23.57 24.27 6.42
N CYS A 49 -22.62 24.88 5.70
CA CYS A 49 -22.92 25.64 4.49
C CYS A 49 -23.41 24.68 3.39
N VAL A 50 -24.59 24.91 2.82
CA VAL A 50 -25.11 24.12 1.70
C VAL A 50 -25.41 25.04 0.51
N GLY A 51 -24.93 24.65 -0.67
CA GLY A 51 -25.10 25.37 -1.94
C GLY A 51 -24.05 24.96 -2.97
N ASP A 52 -23.85 25.77 -4.01
CA ASP A 52 -22.80 25.57 -5.00
C ASP A 52 -21.39 25.77 -4.39
N ASP A 53 -20.33 25.49 -5.15
CA ASP A 53 -18.95 25.59 -4.63
C ASP A 53 -18.60 27.00 -4.10
N LYS A 54 -19.29 28.03 -4.60
CA LYS A 54 -19.19 29.43 -4.13
C LYS A 54 -19.73 29.63 -2.71
N CYS A 55 -20.56 28.72 -2.21
CA CYS A 55 -21.05 28.68 -0.83
C CYS A 55 -20.03 28.11 0.17
N GLY A 56 -18.83 27.73 -0.28
CA GLY A 56 -17.80 27.15 0.58
C GLY A 56 -17.85 25.63 0.70
N GLY A 57 -18.46 24.93 -0.27
CA GLY A 57 -18.25 23.49 -0.49
C GLY A 57 -18.49 22.57 0.73
N GLY A 58 -19.61 22.74 1.43
CA GLY A 58 -19.97 21.81 2.51
C GLY A 58 -19.19 21.96 3.82
N LYS A 59 -18.48 23.10 4.03
CA LYS A 59 -17.86 23.46 5.31
C LYS A 59 -18.85 23.32 6.46
N ILE A 60 -18.38 22.70 7.53
CA ILE A 60 -19.14 22.53 8.77
C ILE A 60 -18.49 23.42 9.81
N TYR A 61 -19.29 24.08 10.63
CA TYR A 61 -18.87 24.88 11.77
C TYR A 61 -19.52 24.30 13.01
N GLU A 62 -18.78 24.19 14.09
CA GLU A 62 -19.33 24.03 15.43
C GLU A 62 -19.58 25.42 16.01
N VAL A 63 -20.80 25.65 16.50
CA VAL A 63 -21.22 26.90 17.11
C VAL A 63 -21.62 26.66 18.55
N CYS A 64 -21.16 27.53 19.42
CA CYS A 64 -21.51 27.53 20.84
C CYS A 64 -22.41 28.70 21.17
N PHE A 65 -23.45 28.45 21.95
CA PHE A 65 -24.50 29.43 22.17
C PHE A 65 -25.22 29.29 23.50
N ASN A 66 -25.81 30.39 23.95
CA ASN A 66 -26.71 30.39 25.09
C ASN A 66 -28.10 29.95 24.65
N THR A 67 -28.72 29.07 25.42
CA THR A 67 -30.11 28.65 25.24
C THR A 67 -30.89 28.76 26.55
N GLN A 68 -32.21 28.56 26.48
CA GLN A 68 -33.07 28.56 27.66
C GLN A 68 -32.74 27.40 28.61
N LYS A 69 -33.06 27.59 29.90
CA LYS A 69 -32.58 26.78 31.03
C LYS A 69 -32.85 25.26 30.96
N ASP A 70 -33.75 24.82 30.08
CA ASP A 70 -34.19 23.43 29.94
C ASP A 70 -33.84 22.82 28.57
N CYS A 71 -32.99 23.48 27.78
CA CYS A 71 -32.59 23.05 26.44
C CYS A 71 -33.76 22.87 25.45
N LYS A 72 -35.01 23.19 25.82
CA LYS A 72 -36.19 22.95 24.96
C LYS A 72 -36.16 23.74 23.67
N LYS A 73 -35.41 24.85 23.64
CA LYS A 73 -35.23 25.69 22.47
C LYS A 73 -33.87 25.57 21.82
N ALA A 74 -32.98 24.69 22.30
CA ALA A 74 -31.62 24.58 21.78
C ALA A 74 -31.60 24.34 20.26
N GLN A 75 -32.56 23.58 19.72
CA GLN A 75 -32.69 23.40 18.27
C GLN A 75 -33.07 24.71 17.58
N LYS A 76 -34.12 25.39 18.02
CA LYS A 76 -34.56 26.66 17.44
C LYS A 76 -33.47 27.74 17.52
N ASP A 77 -32.73 27.78 18.62
CA ASP A 77 -31.64 28.72 18.84
C ASP A 77 -30.44 28.41 17.91
N LEU A 78 -30.12 27.12 17.70
CA LEU A 78 -29.13 26.71 16.70
C LEU A 78 -29.56 27.09 15.28
N ASP A 79 -30.83 26.87 14.93
CA ASP A 79 -31.38 27.21 13.62
C ASP A 79 -31.28 28.73 13.37
N ASP A 80 -31.60 29.54 14.38
CA ASP A 80 -31.47 31.00 14.33
C ASP A 80 -30.01 31.43 14.17
N ILE A 81 -29.09 30.83 14.93
CA ILE A 81 -27.66 31.15 14.83
C ILE A 81 -27.10 30.79 13.47
N CYS A 82 -27.36 29.58 12.96
CA CYS A 82 -26.86 29.20 11.65
C CYS A 82 -27.39 30.15 10.55
N ASN A 83 -28.68 30.52 10.59
CA ASN A 83 -29.31 31.27 9.50
C ASN A 83 -29.21 32.80 9.60
N ASN A 84 -29.17 33.34 10.83
CA ASN A 84 -29.33 34.77 11.08
C ASN A 84 -28.10 35.46 11.65
N ASN A 85 -27.14 34.73 12.23
CA ASN A 85 -25.91 35.32 12.76
C ASN A 85 -25.06 35.94 11.63
N ASN A 86 -24.62 37.19 11.83
CA ASN A 86 -23.85 37.93 10.84
C ASN A 86 -22.46 37.33 10.58
N GLU A 87 -21.82 36.79 11.61
CA GLU A 87 -20.52 36.11 11.49
C GLU A 87 -20.67 34.80 10.71
N MET A 88 -21.72 34.01 10.96
CA MET A 88 -22.03 32.83 10.14
C MET A 88 -22.29 33.22 8.68
N LYS A 89 -23.12 34.25 8.43
CA LYS A 89 -23.39 34.77 7.07
C LYS A 89 -22.13 35.22 6.35
N ALA A 90 -21.15 35.80 7.06
CA ALA A 90 -19.86 36.13 6.47
C ALA A 90 -19.04 34.89 6.12
N LYS A 91 -19.17 33.79 6.88
CA LYS A 91 -18.48 32.52 6.67
C LYS A 91 -19.08 31.67 5.52
N CYS A 92 -20.36 31.81 5.19
CA CYS A 92 -20.98 31.23 3.97
C CYS A 92 -21.52 32.32 3.02
N THR A 93 -20.73 32.71 2.01
CA THR A 93 -21.04 33.81 1.06
C THR A 93 -22.32 33.58 0.23
N ARG A 94 -23.38 34.36 0.47
CA ARG A 94 -24.68 34.30 -0.25
C ARG A 94 -24.58 34.87 -1.69
N PRO A 95 -25.32 34.32 -2.67
CA PRO A 95 -26.76 34.62 -2.78
C PRO A 95 -27.71 33.43 -2.60
N LYS A 96 -27.26 32.18 -2.79
CA LYS A 96 -28.09 30.95 -2.79
C LYS A 96 -27.71 29.92 -1.71
N CYS A 97 -26.96 30.31 -0.71
CA CYS A 97 -26.52 29.41 0.35
C CYS A 97 -27.55 29.33 1.47
N TYR A 98 -27.86 28.12 1.94
CA TYR A 98 -28.67 27.88 3.12
C TYR A 98 -27.92 27.00 4.10
N TYR A 99 -28.29 27.07 5.37
CA TYR A 99 -27.65 26.29 6.41
C TYR A 99 -28.43 25.00 6.66
N ARG A 100 -27.71 23.91 6.90
CA ARG A 100 -28.26 22.73 7.58
C ARG A 100 -27.61 22.64 8.95
N HIS A 101 -28.40 22.33 9.96
CA HIS A 101 -27.90 22.14 11.32
C HIS A 101 -28.04 20.69 11.78
N GLY A 102 -27.10 20.27 12.64
CA GLY A 102 -27.22 19.03 13.38
C GLY A 102 -28.20 19.15 14.56
N LYS A 103 -28.37 18.04 15.30
CA LYS A 103 -29.00 18.07 16.62
C LYS A 103 -28.02 18.74 17.60
N PRO A 104 -28.43 19.75 18.37
CA PRO A 104 -27.57 20.40 19.34
C PRO A 104 -27.29 19.48 20.53
N THR A 105 -26.12 19.69 21.15
CA THR A 105 -25.76 19.10 22.44
C THR A 105 -26.10 20.13 23.52
N CYS A 106 -26.90 19.75 24.52
CA CYS A 106 -27.27 20.63 25.62
C CYS A 106 -27.64 19.80 26.88
N PRO A 107 -27.15 20.17 28.07
CA PRO A 107 -26.16 21.24 28.30
C PRO A 107 -24.79 20.86 27.73
N ASP A 108 -24.04 21.86 27.29
CA ASP A 108 -22.65 21.68 26.85
C ASP A 108 -21.75 22.73 27.49
N ASN A 109 -20.54 22.36 27.87
CA ASN A 109 -19.59 23.26 28.54
C ASN A 109 -18.70 23.94 27.50
N CYS A 110 -19.27 24.87 26.74
CA CYS A 110 -18.54 25.64 25.75
C CYS A 110 -18.85 27.14 25.83
N GLU A 111 -17.94 27.96 25.26
CA GLU A 111 -18.02 29.42 25.35
C GLU A 111 -19.02 29.98 24.31
N PRO A 112 -20.13 30.63 24.76
CA PRO A 112 -21.13 31.19 23.85
C PRO A 112 -20.55 32.25 22.91
N GLY A 113 -20.91 32.18 21.64
CA GLY A 113 -20.40 33.05 20.59
C GLY A 113 -19.21 32.46 19.83
N THR A 114 -18.61 31.38 20.33
CA THR A 114 -17.51 30.71 19.62
C THR A 114 -18.03 29.95 18.39
N ILE A 115 -17.41 30.19 17.23
CA ILE A 115 -17.72 29.55 15.95
C ILE A 115 -16.43 28.93 15.39
N ILE A 116 -16.29 27.61 15.49
CA ILE A 116 -15.10 26.85 15.12
C ILE A 116 -15.35 26.13 13.78
N PRO A 117 -14.53 26.33 12.74
CA PRO A 117 -14.62 25.49 11.54
C PRO A 117 -14.27 24.04 11.88
N MET A 118 -15.22 23.13 11.67
CA MET A 118 -14.94 21.70 11.65
C MET A 118 -14.43 21.33 10.25
N PHE A 119 -13.11 21.19 10.14
CA PHE A 119 -12.52 20.56 8.97
C PHE A 119 -12.98 19.10 8.95
N SER A 120 -13.49 18.64 7.80
CA SER A 120 -13.52 17.19 7.55
C SER A 120 -12.10 16.67 7.76
N PRO A 121 -11.92 15.49 8.39
CA PRO A 121 -10.60 14.93 8.56
C PRO A 121 -9.90 14.89 7.19
N LEU A 122 -8.66 15.38 7.17
CA LEU A 122 -7.82 15.23 6.00
C LEU A 122 -7.62 13.73 5.79
N MET A 123 -7.84 13.26 4.56
CA MET A 123 -7.72 11.85 4.24
C MET A 123 -6.93 11.71 2.95
N ILE A 124 -6.11 10.65 2.90
CA ILE A 124 -5.37 10.24 1.71
C ILE A 124 -5.84 8.83 1.36
N VAL A 125 -6.19 8.61 0.10
CA VAL A 125 -6.34 7.27 -0.48
C VAL A 125 -5.29 7.08 -1.55
N SER A 126 -4.82 5.86 -1.74
CA SER A 126 -3.82 5.50 -2.75
C SER A 126 -4.34 4.40 -3.68
N GLU A 127 -3.86 4.42 -4.92
CA GLU A 127 -4.11 3.37 -5.90
C GLU A 127 -2.87 3.13 -6.77
N THR A 128 -2.38 1.90 -6.80
CA THR A 128 -1.31 1.47 -7.71
C THR A 128 -1.82 1.36 -9.14
N LYS A 129 -1.02 1.82 -10.12
CA LYS A 129 -1.36 1.73 -11.54
C LYS A 129 -1.50 0.30 -12.05
N PHE A 130 -0.62 -0.60 -11.60
CA PHE A 130 -0.64 -2.01 -11.98
C PHE A 130 -1.20 -2.85 -10.84
N SER A 131 -1.97 -3.88 -11.19
CA SER A 131 -2.44 -4.86 -10.22
C SER A 131 -1.31 -5.79 -9.79
N ALA A 132 -1.32 -6.18 -8.51
CA ALA A 132 -0.41 -7.18 -8.02
C ALA A 132 -0.71 -8.55 -8.68
N PRO A 133 0.31 -9.29 -9.15
CA PRO A 133 0.10 -10.60 -9.76
C PRO A 133 -0.57 -11.64 -8.86
N ASP A 134 -0.49 -11.51 -7.54
CA ASP A 134 -1.18 -12.40 -6.58
C ASP A 134 -2.63 -12.00 -6.29
N GLY A 135 -3.13 -10.92 -6.91
CA GLY A 135 -4.48 -10.41 -6.70
C GLY A 135 -4.62 -9.45 -5.51
N SER A 136 -3.54 -9.06 -4.85
CA SER A 136 -3.57 -8.01 -3.82
C SER A 136 -4.20 -6.71 -4.36
N ALA A 137 -4.99 -6.04 -3.53
CA ALA A 137 -5.72 -4.84 -3.92
C ALA A 137 -4.79 -3.72 -4.40
N ASN A 138 -5.29 -2.86 -5.30
CA ASN A 138 -4.56 -1.68 -5.76
C ASN A 138 -4.38 -0.61 -4.66
N THR A 139 -5.08 -0.73 -3.53
CA THR A 139 -4.97 0.15 -2.36
C THR A 139 -3.87 -0.29 -1.38
N ARG A 140 -3.02 -1.24 -1.76
CA ARG A 140 -1.89 -1.69 -0.93
C ARG A 140 -0.83 -0.59 -0.73
N THR A 141 -0.10 -0.68 0.37
CA THR A 141 1.02 0.22 0.69
C THR A 141 2.39 -0.38 0.37
N ASP A 142 2.45 -1.68 0.12
CA ASP A 142 3.62 -2.34 -0.46
C ASP A 142 3.63 -2.10 -1.97
N VAL A 143 4.73 -1.59 -2.52
CA VAL A 143 4.89 -1.29 -3.95
C VAL A 143 6.26 -1.72 -4.46
N GLY A 144 6.37 -2.05 -5.74
CA GLY A 144 7.64 -2.36 -6.38
C GLY A 144 8.48 -1.12 -6.64
N VAL A 145 9.81 -1.31 -6.71
CA VAL A 145 10.72 -0.27 -7.22
C VAL A 145 10.24 0.23 -8.59
N GLY A 146 10.17 1.56 -8.75
CA GLY A 146 9.67 2.19 -9.97
C GLY A 146 8.16 2.04 -10.23
N GLU A 147 7.37 1.45 -9.34
CA GLU A 147 5.92 1.34 -9.50
C GLU A 147 5.22 2.70 -9.41
N ASN A 148 4.18 2.91 -10.22
CA ASN A 148 3.39 4.14 -10.21
C ASN A 148 2.20 4.03 -9.25
N VAL A 149 2.00 5.05 -8.44
CA VAL A 149 0.90 5.17 -7.47
C VAL A 149 0.26 6.54 -7.60
N THR A 150 -1.07 6.57 -7.62
CA THR A 150 -1.86 7.80 -7.55
C THR A 150 -2.41 7.96 -6.16
N PHE A 151 -2.14 9.10 -5.53
CA PHE A 151 -2.75 9.49 -4.26
C PHE A 151 -3.85 10.52 -4.51
N LYS A 152 -4.93 10.42 -3.74
CA LYS A 152 -6.04 11.39 -3.78
C LYS A 152 -6.35 11.88 -2.37
N GLY A 153 -6.33 13.19 -2.22
CA GLY A 153 -6.70 13.88 -0.99
C GLY A 153 -8.21 14.11 -0.90
N SER A 154 -8.74 14.19 0.32
CA SER A 154 -10.13 14.64 0.54
C SER A 154 -10.37 16.09 0.09
N VAL A 155 -9.30 16.89 -0.01
CA VAL A 155 -9.27 18.27 -0.53
C VAL A 155 -7.95 18.52 -1.25
N ALA A 156 -7.89 19.58 -2.06
CA ALA A 156 -6.63 20.01 -2.67
C ALA A 156 -5.66 20.57 -1.62
N GLY A 157 -4.37 20.27 -1.77
CA GLY A 157 -3.32 20.73 -0.87
C GLY A 157 -1.93 20.54 -1.47
N ASN A 158 -0.91 20.70 -0.63
CA ASN A 158 0.48 20.53 -1.03
C ASN A 158 0.94 19.12 -0.67
N TRP A 159 1.44 18.40 -1.66
CA TRP A 159 1.97 17.05 -1.52
C TRP A 159 3.48 17.06 -1.38
N THR A 160 3.99 16.21 -0.50
CA THR A 160 5.43 15.94 -0.39
C THR A 160 5.70 14.45 -0.28
N ALA A 161 6.81 13.99 -0.85
CA ALA A 161 7.32 12.64 -0.71
C ALA A 161 8.78 12.67 -0.25
N THR A 162 9.15 11.81 0.70
CA THR A 162 10.54 11.72 1.18
C THR A 162 11.49 11.15 0.13
N ASP A 163 10.97 10.36 -0.82
CA ASP A 163 11.68 9.81 -1.97
C ASP A 163 10.74 9.52 -3.15
N GLY A 164 11.27 9.04 -4.27
CA GLY A 164 10.55 8.83 -5.53
C GLY A 164 10.39 10.12 -6.33
N THR A 165 9.53 10.10 -7.34
CA THR A 165 9.38 11.23 -8.28
C THR A 165 7.95 11.37 -8.80
N PRO A 166 7.38 12.59 -8.83
CA PRO A 166 7.91 13.84 -8.27
C PRO A 166 7.90 13.83 -6.73
N ARG A 167 8.73 14.68 -6.10
CA ARG A 167 8.78 14.78 -4.62
C ARG A 167 7.83 15.83 -4.03
N ILE A 168 7.36 16.76 -4.85
CA ILE A 168 6.51 17.87 -4.43
C ILE A 168 5.46 18.11 -5.51
N LEU A 169 4.23 18.43 -5.11
CA LEU A 169 3.18 18.94 -5.99
C LEU A 169 2.26 19.88 -5.21
N ASP A 170 2.12 21.12 -5.68
CA ASP A 170 1.38 22.15 -4.95
C ASP A 170 -0.08 22.27 -5.39
N ASN A 171 -0.95 22.59 -4.42
CA ASN A 171 -2.36 22.93 -4.61
C ASN A 171 -3.12 21.96 -5.55
N ASN A 172 -2.99 20.65 -5.33
CA ASN A 172 -3.65 19.63 -6.12
C ASN A 172 -4.38 18.63 -5.22
N ASN A 173 -5.50 18.07 -5.70
CA ASN A 173 -6.24 17.02 -5.02
C ASN A 173 -5.75 15.61 -5.39
N GLU A 174 -4.92 15.49 -6.42
CA GLU A 174 -4.33 14.24 -6.89
C GLU A 174 -2.81 14.38 -7.00
N PHE A 175 -2.08 13.31 -6.66
CA PHE A 175 -0.62 13.25 -6.73
C PHE A 175 -0.19 11.93 -7.36
N SER A 176 0.22 11.98 -8.62
CA SER A 176 0.82 10.86 -9.34
C SER A 176 2.31 10.76 -9.00
N TRP A 177 2.72 9.65 -8.39
CA TRP A 177 4.05 9.41 -7.86
C TRP A 177 4.64 8.10 -8.40
N THR A 178 5.95 8.08 -8.60
CA THR A 178 6.72 6.89 -9.00
C THR A 178 7.66 6.52 -7.87
N ALA A 179 7.60 5.27 -7.43
CA ALA A 179 8.47 4.74 -6.39
C ALA A 179 9.95 4.87 -6.75
N PRO A 180 10.84 5.08 -5.76
CA PRO A 180 12.28 5.10 -5.99
C PRO A 180 12.78 3.78 -6.58
N ASN A 181 14.01 3.81 -7.09
CA ASN A 181 14.63 2.66 -7.73
C ASN A 181 15.28 1.66 -6.76
N ARG A 182 15.15 1.88 -5.45
CA ARG A 182 15.69 1.01 -4.39
C ARG A 182 14.67 0.82 -3.28
N ALA A 183 14.82 -0.27 -2.53
CA ALA A 183 13.98 -0.54 -1.37
C ALA A 183 14.10 0.61 -0.35
N ALA A 184 12.95 1.12 0.11
CA ALA A 184 12.85 2.25 1.02
C ALA A 184 11.46 2.30 1.66
N THR A 185 11.35 2.96 2.81
CA THR A 185 10.05 3.41 3.34
C THR A 185 9.88 4.89 3.00
N VAL A 186 8.84 5.21 2.25
CA VAL A 186 8.56 6.57 1.77
C VAL A 186 7.33 7.11 2.47
N THR A 187 7.44 8.32 3.02
CA THR A 187 6.30 9.05 3.57
C THR A 187 5.74 9.95 2.49
N ILE A 188 4.46 9.77 2.18
CA ILE A 188 3.68 10.66 1.33
C ILE A 188 2.79 11.50 2.23
N LYS A 189 2.91 12.81 2.15
CA LYS A 189 2.23 13.76 3.03
C LYS A 189 1.42 14.77 2.25
N LEU A 190 0.19 15.00 2.66
CA LEU A 190 -0.69 16.07 2.19
C LEU A 190 -0.81 17.13 3.29
N THR A 191 -0.54 18.39 2.95
CA THR A 191 -0.65 19.54 3.86
C THR A 191 -1.69 20.53 3.35
N VAL A 192 -2.61 20.95 4.22
CA VAL A 192 -3.68 21.92 3.94
C VAL A 192 -3.77 22.92 5.09
N GLY A 193 -3.21 24.11 4.89
CA GLY A 193 -3.04 25.08 5.97
C GLY A 193 -2.15 24.51 7.07
N ASN A 194 -2.68 24.42 8.30
CA ASN A 194 -1.97 23.86 9.46
C ASN A 194 -2.25 22.36 9.69
N ASN A 195 -3.02 21.71 8.80
CA ASN A 195 -3.36 20.29 8.92
C ASN A 195 -2.49 19.45 7.99
N GLU A 196 -2.09 18.29 8.46
CA GLU A 196 -1.30 17.33 7.69
C GLU A 196 -1.87 15.91 7.85
N GLU A 197 -1.76 15.12 6.80
CA GLU A 197 -2.08 13.69 6.79
C GLU A 197 -0.96 12.95 6.06
N SER A 198 -0.70 11.69 6.41
CA SER A 198 0.42 10.95 5.82
C SER A 198 0.12 9.46 5.63
N ILE A 199 0.64 8.91 4.55
CA ILE A 199 0.64 7.47 4.28
C ILE A 199 2.09 7.00 4.08
N LEU A 200 2.42 5.84 4.65
CA LEU A 200 3.71 5.19 4.46
C LEU A 200 3.62 4.18 3.32
N MET A 201 4.53 4.29 2.37
CA MET A 201 4.71 3.36 1.26
C MET A 201 5.98 2.54 1.48
N ASN A 202 5.87 1.23 1.40
CA ASN A 202 7.00 0.31 1.53
C ASN A 202 7.42 -0.18 0.15
N VAL A 203 8.58 0.29 -0.30
CA VAL A 203 9.13 -0.01 -1.62
C VAL A 203 9.96 -1.27 -1.55
N ILE A 204 9.63 -2.25 -2.38
CA ILE A 204 10.19 -3.60 -2.37
C ILE A 204 10.94 -3.87 -3.67
N GLU A 205 12.11 -4.47 -3.54
CA GLU A 205 12.93 -4.95 -4.65
C GLU A 205 12.57 -6.40 -5.00
N PRO A 206 12.86 -6.87 -6.23
CA PRO A 206 12.75 -8.29 -6.51
C PRO A 206 13.74 -9.08 -5.64
N ASP A 207 13.34 -10.26 -5.18
CA ASP A 207 14.17 -11.10 -4.29
C ASP A 207 14.38 -12.53 -4.81
N GLY A 208 13.59 -12.95 -5.79
CA GLY A 208 13.61 -14.32 -6.30
C GLY A 208 13.13 -14.46 -7.74
N ILE A 209 13.53 -15.59 -8.33
CA ILE A 209 13.07 -16.04 -9.65
C ILE A 209 12.62 -17.49 -9.50
N THR A 210 11.45 -17.79 -10.07
CA THR A 210 10.99 -19.15 -10.38
C THR A 210 10.71 -19.22 -11.87
N ALA A 211 10.50 -20.40 -12.43
CA ALA A 211 10.10 -20.55 -13.83
C ALA A 211 8.82 -21.37 -13.98
N THR A 212 8.19 -21.21 -15.13
CA THR A 212 7.17 -22.13 -15.64
C THR A 212 7.70 -22.76 -16.92
N LYS A 213 7.72 -24.09 -16.98
CA LYS A 213 8.08 -24.82 -18.21
C LYS A 213 7.02 -24.64 -19.28
N LYS A 214 7.42 -24.06 -20.43
CA LYS A 214 6.54 -23.83 -21.58
C LYS A 214 6.48 -25.06 -22.50
N ASN A 215 7.64 -25.56 -22.88
CA ASN A 215 7.78 -26.75 -23.70
C ASN A 215 9.18 -27.36 -23.54
N GLU A 216 9.31 -28.61 -23.94
CA GLU A 216 10.60 -29.29 -24.07
C GLU A 216 11.14 -29.12 -25.50
N ILE A 217 12.46 -29.20 -25.64
CA ILE A 217 13.17 -29.11 -26.92
C ILE A 217 13.41 -30.53 -27.42
N SER A 218 13.04 -30.79 -28.66
CA SER A 218 13.20 -32.11 -29.29
C SER A 218 14.62 -32.31 -29.82
N TYR A 219 15.12 -33.54 -29.70
CA TYR A 219 16.41 -33.97 -30.24
C TYR A 219 16.24 -35.29 -31.01
N PRO A 220 17.05 -35.55 -32.06
CA PRO A 220 16.99 -36.78 -32.84
C PRO A 220 17.21 -38.04 -31.97
N ALA A 221 16.48 -39.12 -32.28
CA ALA A 221 16.66 -40.40 -31.61
C ALA A 221 18.10 -40.95 -31.79
N GLY A 222 18.63 -41.59 -30.75
CA GLY A 222 20.02 -42.04 -30.65
C GLY A 222 21.04 -40.93 -30.32
N THR A 223 20.62 -39.67 -30.15
CA THR A 223 21.53 -38.54 -29.89
C THR A 223 21.36 -37.96 -28.48
N GLN A 224 22.48 -37.65 -27.82
CA GLN A 224 22.46 -37.01 -26.52
C GLN A 224 21.90 -35.59 -26.64
N GLY A 225 20.93 -35.28 -25.77
CA GLY A 225 20.40 -33.94 -25.61
C GLY A 225 19.14 -33.90 -24.76
N ALA A 226 19.00 -32.81 -24.01
CA ALA A 226 17.77 -32.44 -23.31
C ALA A 226 17.67 -30.91 -23.30
N GLY A 227 16.46 -30.38 -23.22
CA GLY A 227 16.26 -28.94 -23.21
C GLY A 227 14.83 -28.53 -22.95
N MET A 228 14.63 -27.34 -22.40
CA MET A 228 13.33 -26.75 -22.12
C MET A 228 13.33 -25.24 -22.33
N LYS A 229 12.15 -24.74 -22.71
CA LYS A 229 11.83 -23.31 -22.76
C LYS A 229 11.10 -22.91 -21.49
N LEU A 230 11.50 -21.80 -20.90
CA LEU A 230 11.05 -21.33 -19.59
C LEU A 230 10.51 -19.91 -19.70
N ILE A 231 9.48 -19.63 -18.91
CA ILE A 231 9.04 -18.27 -18.62
C ILE A 231 9.42 -17.97 -17.17
N PHE A 232 10.31 -17.00 -16.95
CA PHE A 232 10.65 -16.58 -15.60
C PHE A 232 9.52 -15.80 -14.94
N ASN A 233 9.36 -16.05 -13.65
CA ASN A 233 8.43 -15.44 -12.73
C ASN A 233 9.24 -14.76 -11.60
N TYR A 234 9.15 -13.44 -11.52
CA TYR A 234 9.86 -12.62 -10.53
C TYR A 234 9.02 -12.44 -9.26
N HIS A 235 9.70 -12.41 -8.11
CA HIS A 235 9.10 -12.36 -6.77
C HIS A 235 9.53 -11.12 -5.98
N PRO A 236 8.72 -10.65 -5.02
CA PRO A 236 7.42 -11.21 -4.61
C PRO A 236 6.26 -10.86 -5.58
N LYS A 237 5.16 -11.62 -5.51
CA LYS A 237 3.96 -11.45 -6.36
C LYS A 237 2.90 -10.49 -5.80
N LYS A 238 3.10 -9.96 -4.58
CA LYS A 238 2.23 -8.97 -3.92
C LYS A 238 2.36 -7.54 -4.45
N ILE A 239 3.28 -7.31 -5.39
CA ILE A 239 3.59 -6.03 -6.01
C ILE A 239 3.90 -6.22 -7.50
N SER A 240 3.91 -5.14 -8.28
CA SER A 240 4.27 -5.21 -9.70
C SER A 240 5.68 -4.68 -9.96
N PHE A 241 6.44 -5.40 -10.77
CA PHE A 241 7.73 -5.02 -11.33
C PHE A 241 7.62 -4.60 -12.80
N GLY A 242 6.43 -4.19 -13.26
CA GLY A 242 6.19 -3.80 -14.66
C GLY A 242 7.07 -2.66 -15.18
N ASN A 243 7.70 -1.87 -14.30
CA ASN A 243 8.66 -0.81 -14.63
C ASN A 243 10.13 -1.21 -14.39
N VAL A 244 10.39 -2.50 -14.20
CA VAL A 244 11.72 -3.07 -13.95
C VAL A 244 12.19 -3.90 -15.14
N GLU A 245 13.50 -4.00 -15.28
CA GLU A 245 14.18 -4.91 -16.19
C GLU A 245 15.10 -5.84 -15.39
N ALA A 246 15.31 -7.05 -15.90
CA ALA A 246 16.20 -8.04 -15.30
C ALA A 246 17.23 -8.56 -16.30
N LYS A 247 18.39 -8.97 -15.78
CA LYS A 247 19.52 -9.50 -16.55
C LYS A 247 20.14 -10.69 -15.82
N GLU A 248 20.32 -11.80 -16.54
CA GLU A 248 21.25 -12.86 -16.15
C GLU A 248 22.69 -12.44 -16.48
N VAL A 249 23.63 -12.73 -15.59
CA VAL A 249 25.05 -12.43 -15.79
C VAL A 249 25.81 -13.66 -16.28
N SER A 250 26.59 -13.50 -17.34
CA SER A 250 27.46 -14.53 -17.88
C SER A 250 28.51 -15.00 -16.86
N GLY A 251 28.97 -16.23 -16.99
CA GLY A 251 29.99 -16.77 -16.07
C GLY A 251 30.42 -18.20 -16.37
N PRO A 252 31.51 -18.66 -15.74
CA PRO A 252 32.00 -20.02 -15.92
C PRO A 252 31.07 -21.04 -15.24
N ALA A 253 31.12 -22.29 -15.71
CA ALA A 253 30.60 -23.42 -14.95
C ALA A 253 31.38 -23.67 -13.65
N SER A 254 30.65 -24.16 -12.66
CA SER A 254 31.18 -24.70 -11.41
C SER A 254 30.84 -26.19 -11.28
N ASP A 255 31.46 -26.83 -10.30
CA ASP A 255 31.20 -28.22 -9.93
C ASP A 255 31.28 -29.23 -11.09
N ILE A 256 32.22 -29.00 -12.02
CA ILE A 256 32.44 -29.87 -13.18
C ILE A 256 33.01 -31.22 -12.71
N ARG A 257 32.34 -32.32 -13.05
CA ARG A 257 32.69 -33.70 -12.67
C ARG A 257 32.46 -34.71 -13.79
N GLY A 258 33.17 -35.83 -13.68
CA GLY A 258 32.95 -37.01 -14.50
C GLY A 258 33.11 -36.72 -15.99
N TYR A 259 32.15 -37.17 -16.80
CA TYR A 259 32.15 -37.03 -18.26
C TYR A 259 32.53 -35.62 -18.76
N TYR A 260 32.01 -34.56 -18.12
CA TYR A 260 32.29 -33.17 -18.55
C TYR A 260 33.73 -32.70 -18.30
N LYS A 261 34.50 -33.35 -17.43
CA LYS A 261 35.94 -33.05 -17.28
C LYS A 261 36.75 -33.52 -18.49
N MET A 262 36.29 -34.57 -19.18
CA MET A 262 37.05 -35.25 -20.22
C MET A 262 36.61 -34.80 -21.63
N HIS A 263 35.37 -34.36 -21.78
CA HIS A 263 34.75 -34.03 -23.07
C HIS A 263 34.31 -32.56 -23.18
N GLY A 264 34.78 -31.70 -22.27
CA GLY A 264 34.26 -30.35 -22.07
C GLY A 264 34.66 -29.35 -23.17
N MET A 265 33.67 -28.94 -23.97
CA MET A 265 33.60 -27.61 -24.59
C MET A 265 33.72 -26.51 -23.50
N PRO A 266 34.03 -25.25 -23.82
CA PRO A 266 33.97 -24.18 -22.83
C PRO A 266 32.55 -24.10 -22.26
N HIS A 267 32.36 -24.59 -21.04
CA HIS A 267 31.10 -24.55 -20.28
C HIS A 267 30.83 -23.13 -19.75
N TYR A 268 31.04 -22.12 -20.60
CA TYR A 268 30.80 -20.73 -20.27
C TYR A 268 29.34 -20.41 -20.54
N HIS A 269 28.62 -19.98 -19.50
CA HIS A 269 27.29 -19.44 -19.63
C HIS A 269 27.37 -18.07 -20.29
N ASN A 270 26.76 -17.92 -21.46
CA ASN A 270 26.64 -16.65 -22.16
C ASN A 270 25.17 -16.22 -22.21
N SER A 271 24.78 -15.28 -21.35
CA SER A 271 23.42 -14.73 -21.34
C SER A 271 23.23 -13.59 -22.35
N GLY A 272 24.29 -13.14 -23.01
CA GLY A 272 24.33 -11.88 -23.75
C GLY A 272 24.35 -10.63 -22.86
N ASP A 273 24.36 -10.79 -21.52
CA ASP A 273 24.49 -9.71 -20.53
C ASP A 273 23.59 -8.49 -20.81
N THR A 274 22.37 -8.73 -21.28
CA THR A 274 21.40 -7.70 -21.67
C THR A 274 20.21 -7.68 -20.71
N PHE A 275 19.66 -6.49 -20.46
CA PHE A 275 18.44 -6.30 -19.68
C PHE A 275 17.19 -6.60 -20.51
N PHE A 276 16.27 -7.34 -19.92
CA PHE A 276 14.97 -7.66 -20.49
C PHE A 276 13.86 -7.10 -19.61
N SER A 277 12.81 -6.59 -20.25
CA SER A 277 11.65 -6.06 -19.53
C SER A 277 10.91 -7.14 -18.74
N ILE A 278 10.51 -6.80 -17.52
CA ILE A 278 9.52 -7.55 -16.75
C ILE A 278 8.12 -7.01 -17.11
N GLY A 279 7.16 -7.91 -17.29
CA GLY A 279 5.75 -7.61 -17.49
C GLY A 279 5.06 -7.19 -16.19
N GLU A 280 3.90 -6.55 -16.29
CA GLU A 280 3.12 -6.16 -15.12
C GLU A 280 2.65 -7.34 -14.26
N ASP A 281 2.59 -8.55 -14.84
CA ASP A 281 2.31 -9.83 -14.17
C ASP A 281 3.56 -10.48 -13.51
N ASN A 282 4.65 -9.72 -13.42
CA ASN A 282 5.97 -10.16 -12.96
C ASN A 282 6.50 -11.37 -13.73
N LYS A 283 6.26 -11.44 -15.04
CA LYS A 283 6.85 -12.44 -15.92
C LYS A 283 7.83 -11.81 -16.90
N LEU A 284 8.76 -12.61 -17.41
CA LEU A 284 9.63 -12.18 -18.50
C LEU A 284 8.76 -11.75 -19.71
N LYS A 285 8.92 -10.48 -20.15
CA LYS A 285 8.07 -9.91 -21.21
C LYS A 285 8.66 -10.20 -22.58
N ASN A 286 7.85 -10.76 -23.47
CA ASN A 286 8.18 -11.00 -24.89
C ASN A 286 9.48 -11.80 -25.11
N ALA A 287 9.89 -12.61 -24.14
CA ALA A 287 11.09 -13.43 -24.22
C ALA A 287 10.91 -14.75 -23.47
N GLU A 288 11.76 -15.71 -23.79
CA GLU A 288 11.82 -17.03 -23.19
C GLU A 288 13.26 -17.32 -22.79
N ASP A 289 13.43 -17.92 -21.62
CA ASP A 289 14.72 -18.50 -21.25
C ASP A 289 14.85 -19.91 -21.84
N THR A 290 16.08 -20.31 -22.16
CA THR A 290 16.37 -21.62 -22.76
C THR A 290 17.40 -22.35 -21.90
N ALA A 291 16.99 -23.45 -21.28
CA ALA A 291 17.88 -24.35 -20.56
C ALA A 291 18.09 -25.62 -21.38
N ALA A 292 19.24 -25.77 -22.04
CA ALA A 292 19.47 -26.86 -22.99
C ALA A 292 20.94 -27.29 -23.06
N GLN A 293 21.18 -28.56 -23.39
CA GLN A 293 22.48 -29.06 -23.82
C GLN A 293 22.30 -30.26 -24.76
N SER A 294 23.20 -30.41 -25.73
CA SER A 294 23.16 -31.50 -26.70
C SER A 294 24.49 -31.68 -27.43
N GLY A 295 24.64 -32.80 -28.13
CA GLY A 295 25.76 -33.03 -29.04
C GLY A 295 27.02 -33.59 -28.38
N TYR A 296 26.95 -34.03 -27.13
CA TYR A 296 28.07 -34.69 -26.46
C TYR A 296 28.30 -36.09 -27.05
N PRO A 297 29.53 -36.43 -27.49
CA PRO A 297 29.81 -37.68 -28.19
C PRO A 297 29.84 -38.91 -27.26
N LYS A 298 29.54 -40.10 -27.80
CA LYS A 298 29.84 -41.36 -27.10
C LYS A 298 31.35 -41.54 -26.90
N ASP A 299 31.82 -42.34 -25.94
CA ASP A 299 31.05 -43.11 -24.96
C ASP A 299 30.70 -42.28 -23.72
N TRP A 300 29.41 -42.30 -23.33
CA TRP A 300 28.95 -41.53 -22.19
C TRP A 300 29.30 -42.20 -20.87
N SER A 301 29.50 -41.38 -19.84
CA SER A 301 29.69 -41.80 -18.46
C SER A 301 29.01 -40.79 -17.54
N ASP A 302 28.94 -41.09 -16.26
CA ASP A 302 28.33 -40.16 -15.30
C ASP A 302 29.10 -38.85 -15.27
N GLY A 303 28.39 -37.73 -15.35
CA GLY A 303 28.97 -36.40 -15.29
C GLY A 303 27.96 -35.35 -14.87
N ARG A 304 28.46 -34.27 -14.28
CA ARG A 304 27.65 -33.08 -14.00
C ARG A 304 28.47 -31.79 -14.05
N PHE A 305 27.77 -30.68 -14.23
CA PHE A 305 28.26 -29.33 -13.95
C PHE A 305 27.07 -28.42 -13.67
N GLU A 306 27.34 -27.22 -13.17
CA GLU A 306 26.29 -26.22 -12.95
C GLU A 306 26.75 -24.82 -13.39
N TRP A 307 25.78 -23.97 -13.73
CA TRP A 307 25.95 -22.53 -13.81
C TRP A 307 25.26 -21.89 -12.62
N ILE A 308 26.02 -21.19 -11.78
CA ILE A 308 25.50 -20.31 -10.73
C ILE A 308 25.33 -18.92 -11.34
N ILE A 309 24.13 -18.59 -11.82
CA ILE A 309 23.85 -17.41 -12.64
C ILE A 309 23.41 -16.24 -11.75
N PRO A 310 24.24 -15.20 -11.53
CA PRO A 310 23.80 -14.00 -10.83
C PRO A 310 22.75 -13.27 -11.67
N ASN A 311 21.72 -12.77 -11.01
CA ASN A 311 20.67 -11.98 -11.64
C ASN A 311 20.67 -10.56 -11.08
N LYS A 312 20.57 -9.58 -11.97
CA LYS A 312 20.50 -8.16 -11.67
C LYS A 312 19.18 -7.56 -12.12
N PHE A 313 18.73 -6.51 -11.45
CA PHE A 313 17.57 -5.71 -11.87
C PHE A 313 17.93 -4.23 -11.96
N GLN A 314 17.15 -3.48 -12.72
CA GLN A 314 17.15 -2.02 -12.74
C GLN A 314 15.74 -1.50 -13.02
N VAL A 315 15.43 -0.28 -12.58
CA VAL A 315 14.21 0.41 -13.07
C VAL A 315 14.47 0.89 -14.50
N LYS A 316 13.48 0.87 -15.39
CA LYS A 316 13.64 1.23 -16.82
C LYS A 316 14.22 2.63 -17.08
N THR A 317 14.10 3.54 -16.12
CA THR A 317 14.65 4.90 -16.18
C THR A 317 16.07 4.99 -15.64
N GLU A 318 16.59 3.91 -15.06
CA GLU A 318 17.95 3.82 -14.53
C GLU A 318 18.92 3.38 -15.64
N GLY A 319 20.13 3.94 -15.62
CA GLY A 319 21.23 3.46 -16.46
C GLY A 319 22.24 2.64 -15.66
N GLY A 320 23.11 1.92 -16.37
CA GLY A 320 24.22 1.19 -15.77
C GLY A 320 23.99 -0.32 -15.71
N ASP A 321 24.56 -0.96 -14.71
CA ASP A 321 24.64 -2.43 -14.60
C ASP A 321 23.59 -3.02 -13.64
N GLY A 322 22.75 -2.16 -13.05
CA GLY A 322 21.71 -2.54 -12.09
C GLY A 322 22.25 -3.11 -10.77
N LYS A 323 21.32 -3.58 -9.92
CA LYS A 323 21.60 -4.19 -8.62
C LYS A 323 21.39 -5.69 -8.70
N LYS A 324 22.36 -6.46 -8.20
CA LYS A 324 22.19 -7.91 -8.01
C LYS A 324 21.12 -8.18 -6.95
N PHE A 325 20.17 -9.06 -7.25
CA PHE A 325 19.12 -9.43 -6.30
C PHE A 325 19.05 -10.92 -5.98
N THR A 326 19.38 -11.79 -6.93
CA THR A 326 19.30 -13.24 -6.68
C THR A 326 20.31 -14.01 -7.52
N LYS A 327 20.30 -15.34 -7.37
CA LYS A 327 21.04 -16.29 -8.20
C LYS A 327 20.10 -17.40 -8.64
N VAL A 328 20.23 -17.84 -9.88
CA VAL A 328 19.54 -19.03 -10.41
C VAL A 328 20.61 -20.08 -10.71
N THR A 329 20.45 -21.29 -10.18
CA THR A 329 21.30 -22.41 -10.55
C THR A 329 20.68 -23.16 -11.72
N GLN A 330 21.45 -23.30 -12.80
CA GLN A 330 21.14 -24.20 -13.90
C GLN A 330 22.10 -25.39 -13.82
N ALA A 331 21.59 -26.58 -13.51
CA ALA A 331 22.41 -27.77 -13.34
C ALA A 331 22.19 -28.77 -14.47
N PHE A 332 23.27 -29.45 -14.84
CA PHE A 332 23.33 -30.40 -15.93
C PHE A 332 23.90 -31.72 -15.44
N SER A 333 23.31 -32.82 -15.89
CA SER A 333 23.85 -34.16 -15.62
C SER A 333 23.64 -35.07 -16.81
N ILE A 334 24.55 -36.02 -16.96
CA ILE A 334 24.52 -37.10 -17.95
C ILE A 334 24.89 -38.40 -17.24
N ASP A 335 24.29 -39.53 -17.63
CA ASP A 335 24.66 -40.86 -17.15
C ASP A 335 25.38 -41.70 -18.22
N GLY A 336 25.83 -42.90 -17.86
CA GLY A 336 26.48 -43.84 -18.78
C GLY A 336 25.66 -44.27 -20.00
N THR A 337 24.34 -44.03 -20.02
CA THR A 337 23.47 -44.29 -21.17
C THR A 337 23.30 -43.08 -22.09
N GLY A 338 23.86 -41.93 -21.70
CA GLY A 338 23.66 -40.63 -22.36
C GLY A 338 22.37 -39.93 -21.94
N LYS A 339 21.63 -40.49 -20.98
CA LYS A 339 20.43 -39.84 -20.44
C LYS A 339 20.83 -38.54 -19.79
N THR A 340 20.18 -37.47 -20.22
CA THR A 340 20.55 -36.12 -19.85
C THR A 340 19.44 -35.48 -19.05
N ARG A 341 19.79 -34.87 -17.92
CA ARG A 341 18.85 -34.11 -17.08
C ARG A 341 19.35 -32.69 -16.88
N ILE A 342 18.41 -31.74 -16.97
CA ILE A 342 18.66 -30.30 -16.76
C ILE A 342 17.64 -29.78 -15.75
N THR A 343 18.10 -28.98 -14.79
CA THR A 343 17.23 -28.24 -13.87
C THR A 343 17.55 -26.74 -13.91
N LYS A 344 16.52 -25.90 -13.84
CA LYS A 344 16.68 -24.44 -13.71
C LYS A 344 15.45 -23.81 -13.06
N ALA A 345 15.66 -22.92 -12.10
CA ALA A 345 14.62 -22.11 -11.47
C ALA A 345 13.37 -22.90 -10.98
N GLY A 346 13.60 -24.11 -10.44
CA GLY A 346 12.55 -25.02 -9.95
C GLY A 346 12.00 -26.00 -10.99
N GLU A 347 12.31 -25.83 -12.27
CA GLU A 347 11.85 -26.68 -13.37
C GLU A 347 12.90 -27.71 -13.78
N SER A 348 12.45 -28.79 -14.45
CA SER A 348 13.34 -29.82 -14.97
C SER A 348 12.87 -30.48 -16.27
N VAL A 349 13.85 -31.00 -17.02
CA VAL A 349 13.67 -31.82 -18.21
C VAL A 349 14.69 -32.96 -18.19
N GLU A 350 14.28 -34.12 -18.68
CA GLU A 350 15.14 -35.30 -18.79
C GLU A 350 14.82 -36.07 -20.06
N ARG A 351 15.86 -36.56 -20.75
CA ARG A 351 15.70 -37.32 -22.00
C ARG A 351 16.81 -38.34 -22.18
N SER A 352 16.44 -39.54 -22.63
CA SER A 352 17.37 -40.56 -23.14
C SER A 352 17.64 -40.38 -24.63
N PRO A 353 18.86 -40.67 -25.11
CA PRO A 353 19.23 -40.51 -26.51
C PRO A 353 18.28 -41.13 -27.52
#